data_AF-A0A7U9ESP2-F1
#
_entry.id   AF-A0A7U9ESP2-F1
#
_cell.length_a   1.000
_cell.length_b   1.000
_cell.length_c   1.000
_cell.angle_alpha   90.00
_cell.angle_beta   90.00
_cell.angle_gamma   90.00
#
_symmetry.space_group_name_H-M   'P 1'
#
loop_
_entity.id
_entity.type
_entity.pdbx_description
1 polymer ?
#
loop_
_entity_poly.entity_id
_entity_poly.type
_entity_poly.pdbx_seq_one_letter_code
_entity_poly.pdbx_strand_id
1 'polypeptide(L)'
;MKDLGYFSLEGLQAIHDAGAFYISRLKHNVGIYQKEGDRFRKWEPEDFLAVLQPGETMELEHAYVSGKKVHQPRLIVYRLTEEQERQKEGQWKQKAKRKGAAYVTRRPHSIYVYITNIPAIYTSLHEIHTLYSLRWQIEVVFKTWKSLFHIHRFKPMKGARFQCHLYGTLIALLISSTVMFKMREWLYRKQKKELSE
;
A
#
# COMPACT_ATOMS: atom_id res chain seq x y z
N MET A 1 -3.99 -6.85 1.16
CA MET A 1 -3.28 -5.63 0.69
C MET A 1 -1.82 -5.96 0.46
N LYS A 2 -1.27 -5.73 -0.73
CA LYS A 2 0.15 -6.04 -1.05
C LYS A 2 0.94 -4.75 -1.27
N ASP A 3 2.10 -4.67 -0.62
CA ASP A 3 3.06 -3.58 -0.84
C ASP A 3 3.72 -3.66 -2.22
N LEU A 4 4.26 -2.53 -2.69
CA LEU A 4 4.93 -2.37 -3.97
C LEU A 4 6.12 -3.33 -4.13
N GLY A 5 6.79 -3.67 -3.03
CA GLY A 5 7.89 -4.65 -2.99
C GLY A 5 7.45 -6.08 -3.33
N TYR A 6 6.17 -6.42 -3.12
CA TYR A 6 5.58 -7.73 -3.37
C TYR A 6 4.65 -7.75 -4.59
N PHE A 7 4.65 -6.67 -5.39
CA PHE A 7 3.85 -6.56 -6.60
C PHE A 7 4.33 -7.55 -7.66
N SER A 8 3.46 -8.49 -8.02
CA SER A 8 3.58 -9.42 -9.14
C SER A 8 2.19 -9.70 -9.71
N LEU A 9 2.02 -9.60 -11.03
CA LEU A 9 0.72 -9.85 -11.67
C LEU A 9 0.28 -11.31 -11.45
N GLU A 10 1.20 -12.26 -11.60
CA GLU A 10 0.98 -13.68 -11.31
C GLU A 10 0.53 -13.90 -9.86
N GLY A 11 1.16 -13.22 -8.90
CA GLY A 11 0.78 -13.31 -7.50
C GLY A 11 -0.51 -12.57 -7.14
N LEU A 12 -1.05 -11.72 -8.02
CA LEU A 12 -2.41 -11.16 -7.87
C LEU A 12 -3.43 -12.12 -8.48
N GLN A 13 -3.11 -12.72 -9.63
CA GLN A 13 -3.94 -13.75 -10.26
C GLN A 13 -4.14 -14.95 -9.33
N ALA A 14 -3.07 -15.46 -8.69
CA ALA A 14 -3.19 -16.54 -7.73
C ALA A 14 -4.09 -16.21 -6.52
N ILE A 15 -4.16 -14.95 -6.10
CA ILE A 15 -5.07 -14.52 -5.03
C ILE A 15 -6.52 -14.53 -5.52
N HIS A 16 -6.73 -14.04 -6.74
CA HIS A 16 -8.03 -14.07 -7.40
C HIS A 16 -8.54 -15.50 -7.56
N ASP A 17 -7.69 -16.40 -8.08
CA ASP A 17 -8.02 -17.81 -8.30
C ASP A 17 -8.33 -18.55 -6.98
N ALA A 18 -7.73 -18.11 -5.86
CA ALA A 18 -8.03 -18.60 -4.52
C ALA A 18 -9.33 -17.99 -3.92
N GLY A 19 -10.08 -17.19 -4.68
CA GLY A 19 -11.33 -16.57 -4.24
C GLY A 19 -11.16 -15.40 -3.27
N ALA A 20 -9.95 -14.85 -3.15
CA ALA A 20 -9.64 -13.78 -2.20
C ALA A 20 -9.56 -12.40 -2.87
N PHE A 21 -9.81 -11.35 -2.08
CA PHE A 21 -9.71 -9.97 -2.54
C PHE A 21 -8.31 -9.38 -2.32
N TYR A 22 -7.88 -8.54 -3.26
CA TYR A 22 -6.63 -7.81 -3.18
C TYR A 22 -6.78 -6.34 -3.56
N ILE A 23 -5.85 -5.55 -3.03
CA ILE A 23 -5.57 -4.19 -3.46
C ILE A 23 -4.05 -4.04 -3.45
N SER A 24 -3.51 -3.48 -4.54
CA SER A 24 -2.08 -3.22 -4.68
C SER A 24 -1.84 -1.96 -5.51
N ARG A 25 -0.73 -1.27 -5.24
CA ARG A 25 -0.30 -0.13 -6.05
C ARG A 25 0.58 -0.61 -7.20
N LEU A 26 0.32 -0.10 -8.39
CA LEU A 26 1.11 -0.38 -9.58
C LEU A 26 2.47 0.33 -9.52
N LYS A 27 3.52 -0.34 -10.02
CA LYS A 27 4.85 0.26 -10.16
C LYS A 27 4.85 1.26 -11.32
N HIS A 28 5.55 2.39 -11.15
CA HIS A 28 5.60 3.48 -12.13
C HIS A 28 6.15 3.07 -13.51
N ASN A 29 6.93 1.99 -13.59
CA ASN A 29 7.51 1.51 -14.85
C ASN A 29 6.61 0.50 -15.59
N VAL A 30 5.42 0.22 -15.08
CA VAL A 30 4.47 -0.68 -15.73
C VAL A 30 3.56 0.14 -16.63
N GLY A 31 3.59 -0.14 -17.94
CA GLY A 31 2.71 0.52 -18.90
C GLY A 31 1.24 0.22 -18.63
N ILE A 32 0.40 1.24 -18.77
CA ILE A 32 -1.05 1.18 -18.64
C ILE A 32 -1.66 1.34 -20.03
N TYR A 33 -2.62 0.49 -20.35
CA TYR A 33 -3.29 0.47 -21.64
C TYR A 33 -4.80 0.38 -21.44
N GLN A 34 -5.55 1.07 -22.29
CA GLN A 34 -6.99 0.97 -22.38
C GLN A 34 -7.37 0.39 -23.74
N LYS A 35 -8.27 -0.60 -23.74
CA LYS A 35 -8.76 -1.18 -24.99
C LYS A 35 -9.89 -0.31 -25.55
N GLU A 36 -9.71 0.18 -26.77
CA GLU A 36 -10.68 0.97 -27.54
C GLU A 36 -10.98 0.20 -28.83
N GLY A 37 -12.08 -0.56 -28.85
CA GLY A 37 -12.38 -1.51 -29.92
C GLY A 37 -11.27 -2.56 -30.06
N ASP A 38 -10.66 -2.66 -31.24
CA ASP A 38 -9.55 -3.59 -31.51
C ASP A 38 -8.15 -3.01 -31.23
N ARG A 39 -8.07 -1.75 -30.79
CA ARG A 39 -6.80 -1.07 -30.52
C ARG A 39 -6.56 -0.91 -29.03
N PHE A 40 -5.28 -0.76 -28.68
CA PHE A 40 -4.85 -0.45 -27.32
C PHE A 40 -4.23 0.94 -27.31
N ARG A 41 -4.87 1.86 -26.59
CA ARG A 41 -4.29 3.18 -26.27
C ARG A 41 -3.40 3.04 -25.05
N LYS A 42 -2.14 3.46 -25.17
CA LYS A 42 -1.24 3.56 -24.02
C LYS A 42 -1.52 4.89 -23.30
N TRP A 43 -1.59 4.85 -21.97
CA TRP A 43 -1.68 6.03 -21.14
C TRP A 43 -0.31 6.37 -20.56
N GLU A 44 0.12 7.60 -20.76
CA GLU A 44 1.28 8.18 -20.09
C GLU A 44 0.84 8.97 -18.84
N PRO A 45 1.72 9.20 -17.86
CA PRO A 45 1.39 9.98 -16.68
C PRO A 45 0.75 11.34 -16.99
N GLU A 46 1.24 12.03 -18.02
CA GLU A 46 0.77 13.34 -18.48
C GLU A 46 -0.69 13.32 -18.93
N ASP A 47 -1.14 12.23 -19.56
CA ASP A 47 -2.53 12.07 -19.98
C ASP A 47 -3.48 12.08 -18.77
N PHE A 48 -3.08 11.42 -17.68
CA PHE A 48 -3.86 11.45 -16.44
C PHE A 48 -3.87 12.83 -15.79
N LEU A 49 -2.78 13.59 -15.92
CA LEU A 49 -2.70 14.94 -15.34
C LEU A 49 -3.57 15.94 -16.09
N ALA A 50 -3.81 15.72 -17.38
CA ALA A 50 -4.68 16.56 -18.19
C ALA A 50 -6.16 16.35 -17.85
N VAL A 51 -6.54 15.17 -17.33
CA VAL A 51 -7.94 14.79 -17.07
C VAL A 51 -8.32 14.89 -15.59
N LEU A 52 -7.38 14.68 -14.66
CA LEU A 52 -7.65 14.67 -13.21
C LEU A 52 -7.18 15.94 -12.51
N GLN A 53 -8.05 16.53 -11.68
CA GLN A 53 -7.66 17.57 -10.73
C GLN A 53 -7.00 16.98 -9.46
N PRO A 54 -6.21 17.76 -8.71
CA PRO A 54 -5.62 17.32 -7.43
C PRO A 54 -6.66 16.75 -6.46
N GLY A 55 -6.46 15.51 -6.03
CA GLY A 55 -7.37 14.80 -5.11
C GLY A 55 -8.47 13.99 -5.81
N GLU A 56 -8.63 14.09 -7.13
CA GLU A 56 -9.61 13.31 -7.86
C GLU A 56 -9.16 11.87 -8.13
N THR A 57 -10.15 11.01 -8.31
CA THR A 57 -9.98 9.61 -8.66
C THR A 57 -10.80 9.27 -9.90
N MET A 58 -10.24 8.47 -10.79
CA MET A 58 -10.97 7.86 -11.90
C MET A 58 -10.73 6.36 -11.98
N GLU A 59 -11.70 5.64 -12.53
CA GLU A 59 -11.54 4.24 -12.92
C GLU A 59 -11.30 4.15 -14.43
N LEU A 60 -10.34 3.34 -14.84
CA LEU A 60 -10.16 3.00 -16.26
C LEU A 60 -10.90 1.70 -16.55
N GLU A 61 -11.94 1.81 -17.35
CA GLU A 61 -12.64 0.64 -17.90
C GLU A 61 -11.78 -0.07 -18.94
N HIS A 62 -11.94 -1.39 -19.06
CA HIS A 62 -11.19 -2.22 -20.01
C HIS A 62 -9.67 -1.98 -19.93
N ALA A 63 -9.16 -1.93 -18.70
CA ALA A 63 -7.76 -1.64 -18.41
C ALA A 63 -6.87 -2.88 -18.53
N TYR A 64 -5.68 -2.66 -19.10
CA TYR A 64 -4.63 -3.65 -19.28
C TYR A 64 -3.31 -3.06 -18.80
N VAL A 65 -2.44 -3.90 -18.24
CA VAL A 65 -1.14 -3.46 -17.72
C VAL A 65 -0.02 -4.34 -18.24
N SER A 66 1.22 -3.83 -18.15
CA SER A 66 2.44 -4.47 -18.66
C SER A 66 2.51 -4.53 -20.19
N GLY A 67 3.73 -4.72 -20.73
CA GLY A 67 3.94 -4.90 -22.17
C GLY A 67 3.20 -6.10 -22.77
N LYS A 68 2.87 -7.09 -21.94
CA LYS A 68 2.04 -8.25 -22.31
C LYS A 68 0.53 -7.94 -22.36
N LYS A 69 0.11 -6.72 -21.99
CA LYS A 69 -1.30 -6.29 -21.93
C LYS A 69 -2.18 -7.30 -21.17
N VAL A 70 -1.89 -7.46 -19.88
CA VAL A 70 -2.67 -8.34 -19.00
C VAL A 70 -3.89 -7.59 -18.49
N HIS A 71 -5.09 -8.12 -18.75
CA HIS A 71 -6.35 -7.53 -18.30
C HIS A 71 -6.39 -7.37 -16.78
N GLN A 72 -6.90 -6.24 -16.31
CA GLN A 72 -7.07 -5.96 -14.88
C GLN A 72 -8.56 -5.79 -14.54
N PRO A 73 -9.07 -6.44 -13.48
CA PRO A 73 -10.49 -6.33 -13.11
C PRO A 73 -10.92 -4.89 -12.82
N ARG A 74 -10.10 -4.14 -12.08
CA ARG A 74 -10.29 -2.71 -11.83
C ARG A 74 -8.94 -2.01 -11.74
N LEU A 75 -8.81 -0.89 -12.44
CA LEU A 75 -7.64 -0.01 -12.39
C LEU A 75 -8.09 1.39 -12.04
N ILE A 76 -7.62 1.90 -10.90
CA ILE A 76 -8.05 3.17 -10.34
C ILE A 76 -6.85 4.10 -10.27
N VAL A 77 -7.01 5.30 -10.82
CA VAL A 77 -5.98 6.33 -10.82
C VAL A 77 -6.41 7.43 -9.88
N TYR A 78 -5.52 7.79 -8.96
CA TYR A 78 -5.69 8.87 -7.99
C TYR A 78 -4.63 9.93 -8.26
N ARG A 79 -5.07 11.17 -8.47
CA ARG A 79 -4.18 12.33 -8.50
C ARG A 79 -3.95 12.80 -7.07
N LEU A 80 -2.68 12.96 -6.70
CA LEU A 80 -2.32 13.45 -5.37
C LEU A 80 -2.87 14.85 -5.13
N THR A 81 -3.18 15.16 -3.87
CA THR A 81 -3.47 16.56 -3.50
C THR A 81 -2.20 17.39 -3.57
N GLU A 82 -2.34 18.71 -3.74
CA GLU A 82 -1.19 19.62 -3.75
C GLU A 82 -0.34 19.53 -2.48
N GLU A 83 -0.98 19.28 -1.33
CA GLU A 83 -0.28 19.10 -0.07
C GLU A 83 0.57 17.82 -0.08
N GLN A 84 -0.01 16.70 -0.53
CA GLN A 84 0.72 15.43 -0.66
C GLN A 84 1.88 15.55 -1.64
N GLU A 85 1.70 16.28 -2.74
CA GLU A 85 2.76 16.55 -3.71
C GLU A 85 3.90 17.36 -3.09
N ARG A 86 3.58 18.46 -2.39
CA ARG A 86 4.56 19.29 -1.67
C ARG A 86 5.34 18.49 -0.65
N GLN A 87 4.65 17.67 0.15
CA GLN A 87 5.29 16.81 1.15
C GLN A 87 6.24 15.79 0.50
N LYS A 88 5.82 15.12 -0.58
CA LYS A 88 6.65 14.13 -1.27
C LYS A 88 7.84 14.76 -1.98
N GLU A 89 7.65 15.90 -2.63
CA GLU A 89 8.71 16.68 -3.25
C GLU A 89 9.75 17.11 -2.19
N GLY A 90 9.31 17.58 -1.02
CA GLY A 90 10.19 17.92 0.11
C GLY A 90 11.02 16.72 0.60
N GLN A 91 10.37 15.57 0.83
CA GLN A 91 11.06 14.33 1.23
C GLN A 91 12.04 13.83 0.16
N TRP A 92 11.65 13.92 -1.11
CA TRP A 92 12.51 13.54 -2.23
C TRP A 92 13.74 14.45 -2.31
N LYS A 93 13.58 15.78 -2.21
CA LYS A 93 14.70 16.74 -2.18
C LYS A 93 15.69 16.44 -1.07
N GLN A 94 15.21 16.14 0.15
CA GLN A 94 16.08 15.75 1.26
C GLN A 94 16.85 14.45 0.99
N LYS A 95 16.19 13.44 0.43
CA LYS A 95 16.84 12.16 0.08
C LYS A 95 17.82 12.31 -1.09
N ALA A 96 17.49 13.13 -2.09
CA ALA A 96 18.35 13.43 -3.23
C ALA A 96 19.66 14.11 -2.77
N LYS A 97 19.57 15.08 -1.86
CA LYS A 97 20.76 15.70 -1.23
C LYS A 97 21.68 14.67 -0.55
N ARG A 98 21.12 13.65 0.09
CA ARG A 98 21.90 12.60 0.79
C ARG A 98 22.46 11.52 -0.14
N LYS A 99 21.77 11.20 -1.24
CA LYS A 99 22.07 10.04 -2.11
C LYS A 99 22.72 10.41 -3.46
N GLY A 100 22.84 11.70 -3.77
CA GLY A 100 23.50 12.19 -4.99
C GLY A 100 22.65 12.08 -6.27
N ALA A 101 23.29 12.36 -7.41
CA ALA A 101 22.65 12.59 -8.71
C ALA A 101 21.81 11.40 -9.22
N ALA A 102 22.23 10.16 -8.96
CA ALA A 102 21.49 8.96 -9.39
C ALA A 102 20.09 8.82 -8.76
N TYR A 103 19.83 9.51 -7.64
CA TYR A 103 18.53 9.53 -6.99
C TYR A 103 17.60 10.62 -7.55
N VAL A 104 18.14 11.64 -8.21
CA VAL A 104 17.38 12.76 -8.79
C VAL A 104 16.48 12.28 -9.93
N THR A 105 16.92 11.29 -10.70
CA THR A 105 16.12 10.67 -11.77
C THR A 105 14.88 9.92 -11.24
N ARG A 106 14.80 9.64 -9.93
CA ARG A 106 13.68 8.95 -9.27
C ARG A 106 12.65 9.92 -8.70
N ARG A 107 12.36 11.01 -9.43
CA ARG A 107 11.38 12.00 -9.01
C ARG A 107 10.00 11.33 -8.79
N PRO A 108 9.31 11.62 -7.68
CA PRO A 108 8.01 11.03 -7.43
C PRO A 108 7.00 11.49 -8.48
N HIS A 109 6.16 10.56 -8.94
CA HIS A 109 5.01 10.92 -9.75
C HIS A 109 3.89 11.42 -8.84
N SER A 110 3.12 12.35 -9.39
CA SER A 110 1.99 12.98 -8.73
C SER A 110 0.68 12.20 -8.90
N ILE A 111 0.75 10.96 -9.39
CA ILE A 111 -0.37 10.03 -9.48
C ILE A 111 -0.06 8.71 -8.77
N TYR A 112 -1.10 8.10 -8.22
CA TYR A 112 -1.11 6.72 -7.74
C TYR A 112 -2.05 5.90 -8.59
N VAL A 113 -1.59 4.71 -8.99
CA VAL A 113 -2.38 3.76 -9.75
C VAL A 113 -2.57 2.53 -8.90
N TYR A 114 -3.82 2.12 -8.70
CA TYR A 114 -4.23 0.99 -7.88
C TYR A 114 -4.85 -0.08 -8.77
N ILE A 115 -4.56 -1.33 -8.44
CA ILE A 115 -5.19 -2.51 -9.06
C ILE A 115 -5.90 -3.28 -7.95
N THR A 116 -7.14 -3.64 -8.21
CA THR A 116 -7.99 -4.38 -7.26
C THR A 116 -8.94 -5.31 -8.01
N ASN A 117 -9.33 -6.42 -7.36
CA ASN A 117 -10.46 -7.25 -7.79
C ASN A 117 -11.69 -7.07 -6.89
N ILE A 118 -11.66 -6.09 -5.97
CA ILE A 118 -12.80 -5.76 -5.10
C ILE A 118 -13.89 -5.10 -5.96
N PRO A 119 -15.11 -5.67 -6.04
CA PRO A 119 -16.20 -5.07 -6.80
C PRO A 119 -16.56 -3.66 -6.34
N ALA A 120 -17.03 -2.82 -7.26
CA ALA A 120 -17.41 -1.43 -6.99
C ALA A 120 -18.53 -1.29 -5.94
N ILE A 121 -19.38 -2.32 -5.78
CA ILE A 121 -20.43 -2.35 -4.75
C ILE A 121 -19.89 -2.33 -3.32
N TYR A 122 -18.67 -2.84 -3.09
CA TYR A 122 -18.06 -2.91 -1.76
C TYR A 122 -17.08 -1.78 -1.47
N THR A 123 -16.54 -1.13 -2.51
CA THR A 123 -15.57 -0.06 -2.31
C THR A 123 -15.67 0.95 -3.44
N SER A 124 -16.02 2.18 -3.05
CA SER A 124 -16.07 3.33 -3.94
C SER A 124 -14.66 3.79 -4.35
N LEU A 125 -14.59 4.61 -5.40
CA LEU A 125 -13.31 5.14 -5.91
C LEU A 125 -12.54 5.94 -4.86
N HIS A 126 -13.25 6.76 -4.09
CA HIS A 126 -12.66 7.59 -3.04
C HIS A 126 -12.12 6.77 -1.87
N GLU A 127 -12.75 5.63 -1.55
CA GLU A 127 -12.33 4.78 -0.44
C GLU A 127 -11.09 3.96 -0.76
N ILE A 128 -10.81 3.66 -2.03
CA ILE A 128 -9.66 2.80 -2.41
C ILE A 128 -8.33 3.43 -1.99
N HIS A 129 -8.17 4.74 -2.18
CA HIS A 129 -6.99 5.46 -1.72
C HIS A 129 -6.87 5.39 -0.19
N THR A 130 -7.97 5.69 0.51
CA THR A 130 -8.04 5.65 1.98
C THR A 130 -7.71 4.26 2.52
N LEU A 131 -8.31 3.22 1.95
CA LEU A 131 -8.06 1.83 2.30
C LEU A 131 -6.58 1.49 2.10
N TYR A 132 -6.01 1.79 0.93
CA TYR A 132 -4.59 1.53 0.70
C TYR A 132 -3.67 2.35 1.61
N SER A 133 -4.10 3.54 2.02
CA SER A 133 -3.33 4.36 2.96
C SER A 133 -3.08 3.60 4.26
N LEU A 134 -4.03 2.83 4.76
CA LEU A 134 -3.91 2.06 6.01
C LEU A 134 -2.78 1.01 6.02
N ARG A 135 -2.18 0.69 4.87
CA ARG A 135 -1.00 -0.18 4.79
C ARG A 135 0.09 0.23 5.78
N TRP A 136 0.30 1.54 6.00
CA TRP A 136 1.36 2.03 6.90
C TRP A 136 1.16 1.56 8.35
N GLN A 137 -0.06 1.20 8.76
CA GLN A 137 -0.31 0.64 10.10
C GLN A 137 0.49 -0.63 10.34
N ILE A 138 0.66 -1.48 9.31
CA ILE A 138 1.49 -2.69 9.42
C ILE A 138 2.95 -2.31 9.75
N GLU A 139 3.48 -1.24 9.15
CA GLU A 139 4.82 -0.76 9.46
C GLU A 139 4.93 -0.25 10.90
N VAL A 140 3.89 0.40 11.44
CA VAL A 140 3.84 0.82 12.85
C VAL A 140 3.85 -0.39 13.75
N VAL A 141 2.98 -1.37 13.49
CA VAL A 141 2.93 -2.62 14.25
C VAL A 141 4.31 -3.26 14.31
N PHE A 142 4.99 -3.40 13.18
CA PHE A 142 6.35 -3.94 13.16
C PHE A 142 7.38 -3.06 13.87
N LYS A 143 7.28 -1.72 13.81
CA LYS A 143 8.15 -0.81 14.57
C LYS A 143 7.94 -1.00 16.07
N THR A 144 6.69 -1.07 16.52
CA THR A 144 6.31 -1.31 17.92
C THR A 144 6.85 -2.66 18.39
N TRP A 145 6.72 -3.73 17.60
CA TRP A 145 7.26 -5.04 17.94
C TRP A 145 8.78 -5.04 18.05
N LYS A 146 9.47 -4.32 17.16
CA LYS A 146 10.93 -4.16 17.25
C LYS A 146 11.35 -3.35 18.47
N SER A 147 10.59 -2.30 18.80
CA SER A 147 10.91 -1.39 19.89
C SER A 147 10.63 -1.99 21.26
N LEU A 148 9.44 -2.57 21.46
CA LEU A 148 8.99 -3.06 22.76
C LEU A 148 9.39 -4.52 23.02
N PHE A 149 9.34 -5.37 21.99
CA PHE A 149 9.56 -6.81 22.14
C PHE A 149 10.89 -7.27 21.56
N HIS A 150 11.65 -6.36 20.94
CA HIS A 150 12.97 -6.65 20.36
C HIS A 150 13.00 -7.88 19.45
N ILE A 151 11.91 -8.16 18.72
CA ILE A 151 11.76 -9.37 17.88
C ILE A 151 12.87 -9.55 16.83
N HIS A 152 13.61 -8.48 16.52
CA HIS A 152 14.74 -8.46 15.60
C HIS A 152 16.10 -8.79 16.25
N ARG A 153 16.15 -8.96 17.57
CA ARG A 153 17.37 -9.24 18.34
C ARG A 153 17.27 -10.62 18.97
N PHE A 154 18.10 -11.54 18.52
CA PHE A 154 18.23 -12.85 19.14
C PHE A 154 19.69 -13.29 19.13
N LYS A 155 20.06 -14.11 20.11
CA LYS A 155 21.37 -14.76 20.14
C LYS A 155 21.37 -15.96 19.18
N PRO A 156 22.50 -16.32 18.56
CA PRO A 156 22.61 -17.54 17.77
C PRO A 156 22.20 -18.75 18.62
N MET A 157 21.29 -19.59 18.10
CA MET A 157 20.78 -20.76 18.80
C MET A 157 20.29 -21.83 17.81
N LYS A 158 20.04 -23.05 18.30
CA LYS A 158 19.47 -24.13 17.49
C LYS A 158 18.09 -23.74 16.94
N GLY A 159 17.78 -24.16 15.71
CA GLY A 159 16.54 -23.79 15.01
C GLY A 159 15.26 -24.05 15.80
N ALA A 160 15.14 -25.21 16.46
CA ALA A 160 13.99 -25.53 17.31
C ALA A 160 13.83 -24.55 18.49
N ARG A 161 14.95 -24.14 19.12
CA ARG A 161 14.94 -23.16 20.22
C ARG A 161 14.56 -21.78 19.72
N PHE A 162 15.03 -21.41 18.53
CA PHE A 162 14.63 -20.16 17.88
C PHE A 162 13.13 -20.13 17.56
N GLN A 163 12.58 -21.20 16.98
CA GLN A 163 11.15 -21.30 16.70
C GLN A 163 10.31 -21.20 17.97
N CYS A 164 10.67 -21.93 19.03
CA CYS A 164 9.99 -21.84 20.32
C CYS A 164 10.02 -20.41 20.89
N HIS A 165 11.19 -19.75 20.87
CA HIS A 165 11.31 -18.37 21.31
C HIS A 165 10.46 -17.42 20.47
N LEU A 166 10.51 -17.54 19.14
CA LEU A 166 9.73 -16.73 18.21
C LEU A 166 8.23 -16.89 18.46
N TYR A 167 7.73 -18.12 18.58
CA TYR A 167 6.31 -18.36 18.87
C TYR A 167 5.91 -17.81 20.23
N GLY A 168 6.74 -17.99 21.26
CA GLY A 168 6.50 -17.39 22.58
C GLY A 168 6.40 -15.86 22.53
N THR A 169 7.30 -15.20 21.80
CA THR A 169 7.25 -13.75 21.60
C THR A 169 6.01 -13.32 20.81
N LEU A 170 5.61 -14.05 19.77
CA LEU A 170 4.41 -13.75 18.98
C LEU A 170 3.12 -13.92 19.80
N ILE A 171 3.05 -14.93 20.67
CA ILE A 171 1.91 -15.12 21.59
C ILE A 171 1.86 -13.98 22.61
N ALA A 172 2.99 -13.63 23.24
CA ALA A 172 3.06 -12.52 24.18
C ALA A 172 2.63 -11.20 23.52
N LEU A 173 3.11 -10.95 22.29
CA LEU A 173 2.70 -9.82 21.46
C LEU A 173 1.18 -9.76 21.27
N LEU A 174 0.57 -10.87 20.87
CA LEU A 174 -0.87 -10.97 20.63
C LEU A 174 -1.68 -10.69 21.91
N ILE A 175 -1.25 -11.25 23.05
CA ILE A 175 -1.91 -11.02 24.34
C ILE A 175 -1.78 -9.56 24.74
N SER A 176 -0.57 -8.99 24.71
CA SER A 176 -0.34 -7.59 25.05
C SER A 176 -1.13 -6.63 24.16
N SER A 177 -1.19 -6.86 22.84
CA SER A 177 -1.99 -6.02 21.94
C SER A 177 -3.48 -6.13 22.21
N THR A 178 -3.98 -7.33 22.52
CA THR A 178 -5.40 -7.57 22.80
C THR A 178 -5.82 -6.88 24.10
N VAL A 179 -5.02 -7.00 25.16
CA VAL A 179 -5.25 -6.31 26.44
C VAL A 179 -5.23 -4.81 26.25
N MET A 180 -4.22 -4.27 25.54
CA MET A 180 -4.12 -2.84 25.28
C MET A 180 -5.34 -2.30 24.51
N PHE A 181 -5.80 -3.03 23.49
CA PHE A 181 -7.00 -2.67 22.73
C PHE A 181 -8.25 -2.64 23.63
N LYS A 182 -8.42 -3.65 24.49
CA LYS A 182 -9.54 -3.71 25.44
C LYS A 182 -9.49 -2.59 26.49
N MET A 183 -8.29 -2.26 26.99
CA MET A 183 -8.11 -1.14 27.91
C MET A 183 -8.45 0.20 27.26
N ARG A 184 -8.06 0.41 25.99
CA ARG A 184 -8.45 1.61 25.23
C ARG A 184 -9.96 1.70 25.03
N GLU A 185 -10.60 0.61 24.60
CA GLU A 185 -12.05 0.54 24.43
C GLU A 185 -12.77 0.88 25.75
N TRP A 186 -12.32 0.29 26.86
CA TRP A 186 -12.87 0.56 28.18
C TRP A 186 -12.69 2.03 28.60
N LEU A 187 -11.50 2.59 28.40
CA LEU A 187 -11.20 3.97 28.76
C LEU A 187 -12.00 4.97 27.92
N TYR A 188 -12.15 4.69 26.63
CA TYR A 188 -12.98 5.50 25.73
C TYR A 188 -14.44 5.50 26.18
N ARG A 189 -15.02 4.33 26.48
CA ARG A 189 -16.41 4.22 26.95
C ARG A 189 -16.65 4.90 28.30
N LYS A 190 -15.68 4.84 29.23
CA LYS A 190 -15.81 5.40 30.59
C LYS A 190 -15.48 6.88 30.68
N GLN A 191 -14.47 7.35 29.94
CA GLN A 191 -13.89 8.69 30.11
C GLN A 191 -13.95 9.57 28.86
N LYS A 192 -14.47 9.07 27.72
CA LYS A 192 -14.43 9.74 26.40
C LYS A 192 -13.03 10.22 26.00
N LYS A 193 -11.98 9.61 26.55
CA LYS A 193 -10.59 9.90 26.20
C LYS A 193 -10.13 8.89 25.17
N GLU A 194 -9.79 9.37 23.98
CA GLU A 194 -8.99 8.60 23.04
C GLU A 194 -7.53 8.65 23.49
N LEU A 195 -6.98 7.49 23.84
CA LEU A 195 -5.54 7.37 24.01
C LEU A 195 -4.93 7.30 22.61
N SER A 196 -4.16 8.32 22.23
CA SER A 196 -3.22 8.19 21.11
C SER A 196 -2.13 7.18 21.47
N GLU A 197 -1.62 6.46 20.47
CA GLU A 197 -0.25 5.93 20.56
C GLU A 197 0.77 7.06 20.68
#